data_AF-A0A0F9LK93-F1
#
_entry.id   AF-A0A0F9LK93-F1
#
_cell.length_a   1.000
_cell.length_b   1.000
_cell.length_c   1.000
_cell.angle_alpha   90.00
_cell.angle_beta   90.00
_cell.angle_gamma   90.00
#
_symmetry.space_group_name_H-M   'P 1'
#
loop_
_entity.id
_entity.type
_entity.pdbx_description
1 polymer ?
#
loop_
_entity_poly.entity_id
_entity_poly.type
_entity_poly.pdbx_seq_one_letter_code
_entity_poly.pdbx_strand_id
1 'polypeptide(L)'
;MTLLLGGFRNKMFADVIFIIFNKLSGFIKYGLVGSVGFGIHLIVLWFCTDQLQLWYMWSAVIAIVVAALNNYILNYLWTFKDKKGNINNKFFGYFKYLLGRAFTEGLYLILLYGMVEWIGFHYMTSAILVQVLTAVVGYIIALKWIWRKRKDKCSL
;
A
#
# COMPACT_ATOMS: atom_id res chain seq x y z
N MET A 1 -8.00 47.05 5.32
CA MET A 1 -7.67 46.05 4.28
C MET A 1 -6.69 44.96 4.77
N THR A 2 -5.76 45.28 5.67
CA THR A 2 -4.73 44.34 6.18
C THR A 2 -5.26 43.21 7.10
N LEU A 3 -6.34 43.47 7.87
CA LEU A 3 -6.93 42.47 8.79
C LEU A 3 -7.70 41.33 8.09
N LEU A 4 -8.37 41.62 6.96
CA LEU A 4 -9.10 40.60 6.18
C LEU A 4 -8.16 39.64 5.43
N LEU A 5 -7.00 40.14 4.97
CA LEU A 5 -5.98 39.33 4.33
C LEU A 5 -5.24 38.42 5.33
N GLY A 6 -5.07 38.83 6.59
CA GLY A 6 -4.48 38.02 7.65
C GLY A 6 -5.33 36.79 8.01
N GLY A 7 -6.65 36.95 8.12
CA GLY A 7 -7.58 35.84 8.37
C GLY A 7 -7.70 34.87 7.20
N PHE A 8 -7.72 35.38 5.96
CA PHE A 8 -7.76 34.56 4.75
C PHE A 8 -6.48 33.73 4.57
N ARG A 9 -5.31 34.35 4.82
CA ARG A 9 -4.00 33.69 4.74
C ARG A 9 -3.88 32.58 5.78
N ASN A 10 -4.27 32.82 7.03
CA ASN A 10 -4.23 31.79 8.08
C ASN A 10 -5.16 30.61 7.80
N LYS A 11 -6.35 30.85 7.22
CA LYS A 11 -7.28 29.79 6.82
C LYS A 11 -6.70 28.93 5.69
N MET A 12 -6.13 29.58 4.66
CA MET A 12 -5.46 28.87 3.56
C MET A 12 -4.29 28.01 4.04
N PHE A 13 -3.46 28.51 4.96
CA PHE A 13 -2.36 27.72 5.53
C PHE A 13 -2.87 26.53 6.35
N ALA A 14 -3.91 26.71 7.16
CA ALA A 14 -4.51 25.63 7.93
C ALA A 14 -5.11 24.54 7.03
N ASP A 15 -5.79 24.93 5.94
CA ASP A 15 -6.34 23.99 4.95
C ASP A 15 -5.23 23.19 4.26
N VAL A 16 -4.13 23.83 3.87
CA VAL A 16 -2.97 23.14 3.29
C VAL A 16 -2.36 22.14 4.27
N ILE A 17 -2.13 22.55 5.52
CA ILE A 17 -1.60 21.67 6.58
C ILE A 17 -2.54 20.48 6.81
N PHE A 18 -3.85 20.73 6.89
CA PHE A 18 -4.85 19.68 7.06
C PHE A 18 -4.85 18.69 5.89
N ILE A 19 -4.74 19.17 4.64
CA ILE A 19 -4.65 18.33 3.44
C ILE A 19 -3.39 17.46 3.47
N ILE A 20 -2.23 18.05 3.81
CA ILE A 20 -0.95 17.33 3.92
C ILE A 20 -1.05 16.26 5.01
N PHE A 21 -1.55 16.62 6.19
CA PHE A 21 -1.70 15.71 7.33
C PHE A 21 -2.63 14.54 6.98
N ASN A 22 -3.77 14.80 6.35
CA ASN A 22 -4.71 13.76 5.96
C ASN A 22 -4.11 12.80 4.91
N LYS A 23 -3.37 13.33 3.93
CA LYS A 23 -2.65 12.50 2.94
C LYS A 23 -1.58 11.63 3.60
N LEU A 24 -0.79 12.21 4.50
CA LEU A 24 0.29 11.52 5.20
C LEU A 24 -0.25 10.44 6.15
N SER A 25 -1.33 10.73 6.87
CA SER A 25 -2.01 9.76 7.73
C SER A 25 -2.44 8.50 6.98
N GLY A 26 -3.00 8.65 5.77
CA GLY A 26 -3.38 7.51 4.94
C GLY A 26 -2.18 6.64 4.50
N PHE A 27 -1.06 7.28 4.16
CA PHE A 27 0.17 6.57 3.79
C PHE A 27 0.77 5.81 4.98
N ILE A 28 0.81 6.43 6.17
CA ILE A 28 1.29 5.80 7.39
C ILE A 28 0.43 4.58 7.75
N LYS A 29 -0.90 4.70 7.71
CA LYS A 29 -1.81 3.56 7.93
C LYS A 29 -1.56 2.44 6.93
N TYR A 30 -1.40 2.78 5.65
CA TYR A 30 -1.07 1.80 4.61
C TYR A 30 0.26 1.08 4.88
N GLY A 31 1.29 1.83 5.28
CA GLY A 31 2.59 1.29 5.66
C GLY A 31 2.50 0.34 6.86
N LEU A 32 1.79 0.74 7.93
CA LEU A 32 1.57 -0.09 9.11
C LEU A 32 0.85 -1.40 8.78
N VAL A 33 -0.21 -1.34 7.95
CA VAL A 33 -0.89 -2.55 7.47
C VAL A 33 0.08 -3.42 6.67
N GLY A 34 0.91 -2.82 5.81
CA GLY A 34 1.95 -3.52 5.07
C GLY A 34 2.93 -4.26 5.99
N SER A 35 3.41 -3.62 7.05
CA SER A 35 4.30 -4.22 8.04
C SER A 35 3.66 -5.39 8.79
N VAL A 36 2.39 -5.27 9.17
CA VAL A 36 1.63 -6.38 9.76
C VAL A 36 1.53 -7.55 8.79
N GLY A 37 1.21 -7.29 7.52
CA GLY A 37 1.18 -8.32 6.48
C GLY A 37 2.52 -8.99 6.27
N PHE A 38 3.63 -8.25 6.35
CA PHE A 38 4.97 -8.82 6.25
C PHE A 38 5.26 -9.76 7.43
N GLY A 39 4.87 -9.37 8.65
CA GLY A 39 4.96 -10.28 9.81
C GLY A 39 4.16 -11.57 9.60
N ILE A 40 2.92 -11.46 9.11
CA ILE A 40 2.08 -12.63 8.78
C ILE A 40 2.72 -13.48 7.68
N HIS A 41 3.29 -12.86 6.65
CA HIS A 41 4.00 -13.56 5.59
C HIS A 41 5.12 -14.43 6.16
N LEU A 42 5.97 -13.87 7.03
CA LEU A 42 7.06 -14.60 7.66
C LEU A 42 6.55 -15.77 8.51
N ILE A 43 5.50 -15.55 9.32
CA ILE A 43 4.91 -16.60 10.17
C ILE A 43 4.33 -17.74 9.34
N VAL A 44 3.58 -17.42 8.28
CA VAL A 44 2.96 -18.43 7.41
C VAL A 44 4.02 -19.18 6.61
N LEU A 45 5.04 -18.49 6.10
CA LEU A 45 6.14 -19.10 5.37
C LEU A 45 6.89 -20.09 6.26
N TRP A 46 7.28 -19.67 7.47
CA TRP A 46 7.93 -20.51 8.47
C TRP A 46 7.07 -21.72 8.82
N PHE A 47 5.79 -21.51 9.11
CA PHE A 47 4.88 -22.59 9.48
C PHE A 47 4.73 -23.62 8.34
N CYS A 48 4.49 -23.18 7.11
CA CYS A 48 4.35 -24.07 5.96
C CYS A 48 5.65 -24.81 5.61
N THR A 49 6.80 -24.16 5.75
CA THR A 49 8.09 -24.75 5.38
C THR A 49 8.60 -25.70 6.47
N ASP A 50 8.62 -25.25 7.72
CA ASP A 50 9.28 -25.99 8.81
C ASP A 50 8.32 -26.92 9.54
N GLN A 51 7.04 -26.56 9.68
CA GLN A 51 6.07 -27.41 10.40
C GLN A 51 5.35 -28.37 9.46
N LEU A 52 4.95 -27.91 8.26
CA LEU A 52 4.26 -28.74 7.28
C LEU A 52 5.20 -29.42 6.26
N GLN A 53 6.50 -29.09 6.29
CA GLN A 53 7.51 -29.65 5.37
C GLN A 53 7.14 -29.48 3.89
N LEU A 54 6.40 -28.42 3.57
CA LEU A 54 6.07 -28.07 2.19
C LEU A 54 7.30 -27.48 1.50
N TRP A 55 7.41 -27.73 0.20
CA TRP A 55 8.44 -27.09 -0.61
C TRP A 55 8.36 -25.56 -0.48
N TYR A 56 9.49 -24.92 -0.19
CA TYR A 56 9.55 -23.50 0.21
C TYR A 56 8.89 -22.55 -0.80
N MET A 57 8.91 -22.86 -2.10
CA MET A 57 8.23 -22.05 -3.11
C MET A 57 6.71 -22.13 -2.97
N TRP A 58 6.14 -23.31 -2.72
CA TRP A 58 4.70 -23.44 -2.44
C TRP A 58 4.34 -22.73 -1.13
N SER A 59 5.17 -22.86 -0.10
CA SER A 59 5.02 -22.12 1.16
C SER A 59 5.03 -20.61 0.95
N ALA A 60 5.94 -20.09 0.12
CA ALA A 60 6.02 -18.67 -0.20
C ALA A 60 4.77 -18.17 -0.95
N VAL A 61 4.26 -18.93 -1.92
CA VAL A 61 3.02 -18.58 -2.64
C VAL A 61 1.84 -18.50 -1.66
N ILE A 62 1.68 -19.49 -0.78
CA ILE A 62 0.63 -19.51 0.25
C ILE A 62 0.77 -18.30 1.18
N ALA A 63 1.99 -18.03 1.66
CA ALA A 63 2.27 -16.90 2.54
C ALA A 63 1.96 -15.55 1.88
N ILE A 64 2.28 -15.37 0.59
CA ILE A 64 1.95 -14.16 -0.18
C ILE A 64 0.43 -13.98 -0.25
N VAL A 65 -0.33 -15.02 -0.60
CA VAL A 65 -1.78 -14.96 -0.74
C VAL A 65 -2.45 -14.60 0.59
N VAL A 66 -2.05 -15.27 1.68
CA VAL A 66 -2.59 -15.03 3.03
C VAL A 66 -2.24 -13.63 3.53
N ALA A 67 -0.98 -13.20 3.40
CA ALA A 67 -0.56 -11.85 3.79
C ALA A 67 -1.26 -10.77 2.96
N ALA A 68 -1.42 -10.97 1.66
CA ALA A 68 -2.15 -10.05 0.79
C ALA A 68 -3.63 -9.97 1.17
N LEU A 69 -4.26 -11.09 1.56
CA LEU A 69 -5.64 -11.11 2.03
C LEU A 69 -5.80 -10.31 3.33
N ASN A 70 -4.91 -10.54 4.31
CA ASN A 70 -4.89 -9.76 5.54
C ASN A 70 -4.76 -8.26 5.24
N ASN A 71 -3.80 -7.88 4.40
CA ASN A 71 -3.57 -6.48 4.06
C ASN A 71 -4.75 -5.87 3.34
N TYR A 72 -5.42 -6.62 2.46
CA TYR A 72 -6.65 -6.17 1.82
C TYR A 72 -7.75 -5.90 2.84
N ILE A 73 -7.99 -6.83 3.78
CA ILE A 73 -9.02 -6.71 4.82
C ILE A 73 -8.74 -5.51 5.73
N LEU A 74 -7.52 -5.36 6.24
CA LEU A 74 -7.17 -4.22 7.10
C LEU A 74 -7.28 -2.89 6.34
N ASN A 75 -6.81 -2.82 5.10
CA ASN A 75 -6.96 -1.62 4.29
C ASN A 75 -8.43 -1.31 3.95
N TYR A 76 -9.24 -2.35 3.71
CA TYR A 76 -10.69 -2.22 3.51
C TYR A 76 -11.34 -1.64 4.76
N LEU A 77 -11.05 -2.19 5.93
CA LEU A 77 -11.74 -1.87 7.19
C LEU A 77 -11.27 -0.55 7.82
N TRP A 78 -9.99 -0.21 7.68
CA TRP A 78 -9.34 0.87 8.42
C TRP A 78 -8.77 1.98 7.51
N THR A 79 -7.77 1.69 6.67
CA THR A 79 -7.04 2.71 5.89
C THR A 79 -7.95 3.45 4.90
N PHE A 80 -8.79 2.73 4.18
CA PHE A 80 -9.67 3.27 3.14
C PHE A 80 -11.15 3.14 3.53
N LYS A 81 -11.45 3.21 4.83
CA LYS A 81 -12.80 3.00 5.35
C LYS A 81 -13.85 3.92 4.70
N ASP A 82 -13.47 5.16 4.38
CA ASP A 82 -14.35 6.16 3.79
C ASP A 82 -14.57 5.95 2.28
N LYS A 83 -13.88 4.96 1.70
CA LYS A 83 -13.95 4.59 0.28
C LYS A 83 -14.59 3.21 0.06
N LYS A 84 -15.06 2.54 1.12
CA LYS A 84 -15.64 1.17 1.09
C LYS A 84 -16.81 1.03 0.11
N GLY A 85 -17.69 2.04 0.05
CA GLY A 85 -18.90 2.02 -0.79
C GLY A 85 -18.65 1.91 -2.30
N ASN A 86 -17.41 2.01 -2.75
CA ASN A 86 -17.06 1.90 -4.17
C ASN A 86 -16.84 0.45 -4.65
N ILE A 87 -16.63 -0.49 -3.73
CA ILE A 87 -16.35 -1.90 -4.05
C ILE A 87 -17.66 -2.69 -3.98
N ASN A 88 -18.27 -2.91 -5.15
CA ASN A 88 -19.52 -3.70 -5.25
C ASN A 88 -19.29 -5.19 -4.99
N ASN A 89 -18.16 -5.73 -5.44
CA ASN A 89 -17.79 -7.14 -5.26
C ASN A 89 -16.43 -7.22 -4.54
N LYS A 90 -16.44 -7.75 -3.32
CA LYS A 90 -15.24 -7.90 -2.48
C LYS A 90 -14.19 -8.80 -3.13
N PHE A 91 -14.62 -9.87 -3.81
CA PHE A 91 -13.71 -10.77 -4.54
C PHE A 91 -12.99 -10.03 -5.66
N PHE A 92 -13.71 -9.24 -6.45
CA PHE A 92 -13.11 -8.43 -7.51
C PHE A 92 -12.17 -7.34 -6.95
N GLY A 93 -12.53 -6.75 -5.80
CA GLY A 93 -11.65 -5.83 -5.07
C GLY A 93 -10.35 -6.49 -4.61
N TYR A 94 -10.43 -7.71 -4.08
CA TYR A 94 -9.26 -8.49 -3.69
C TYR A 94 -8.41 -8.91 -4.89
N PHE A 95 -9.03 -9.33 -6.00
CA PHE A 95 -8.32 -9.65 -7.24
C PHE A 95 -7.51 -8.46 -7.77
N LYS A 96 -8.09 -7.25 -7.79
CA LYS A 96 -7.36 -6.01 -8.10
C LYS A 96 -6.21 -5.76 -7.13
N TYR A 97 -6.41 -6.05 -5.84
CA TYR A 97 -5.37 -5.89 -4.83
C TYR A 97 -4.20 -6.84 -5.09
N LEU A 98 -4.46 -8.10 -5.40
CA LEU A 98 -3.43 -9.08 -5.78
C LEU A 98 -2.66 -8.64 -7.04
N LEU A 99 -3.35 -8.20 -8.09
CA LEU A 99 -2.71 -7.70 -9.31
C LEU A 99 -1.82 -6.48 -9.02
N GLY A 100 -2.32 -5.52 -8.25
CA GLY A 100 -1.55 -4.36 -7.84
C GLY A 100 -0.31 -4.75 -7.03
N ARG A 101 -0.43 -5.78 -6.18
CA ARG A 101 0.68 -6.23 -5.35
C ARG A 101 1.73 -7.02 -6.13
N ALA A 102 1.30 -7.91 -7.03
CA ALA A 102 2.19 -8.62 -7.94
C ALA A 102 2.97 -7.65 -8.82
N PHE A 103 2.31 -6.59 -9.32
CA PHE A 103 2.97 -5.55 -10.09
C PHE A 103 4.04 -4.81 -9.29
N THR A 104 3.75 -4.38 -8.06
CA THR A 104 4.73 -3.64 -7.26
C THR A 104 5.90 -4.50 -6.79
N GLU A 105 5.68 -5.79 -6.53
CA GLU A 105 6.76 -6.74 -6.24
C GLU A 105 7.62 -7.03 -7.47
N GLY A 106 7.03 -7.18 -8.65
CA GLY A 106 7.79 -7.29 -9.89
C GLY A 106 8.67 -6.06 -10.13
N LEU A 107 8.13 -4.86 -9.87
CA LEU A 107 8.88 -3.61 -9.95
C LEU A 107 10.02 -3.55 -8.92
N TYR A 108 9.79 -4.03 -7.69
CA TYR A 108 10.81 -4.12 -6.64
C TYR A 108 12.02 -4.94 -7.13
N LEU A 109 11.79 -6.13 -7.68
CA LEU A 109 12.86 -7.01 -8.16
C LEU A 109 13.69 -6.36 -9.27
N ILE A 110 13.03 -5.74 -10.26
CA ILE A 110 13.70 -5.07 -11.38
C ILE A 110 14.57 -3.92 -10.90
N LEU A 111 14.03 -3.07 -10.01
CA LEU A 111 14.76 -1.92 -9.48
C LEU A 111 15.91 -2.35 -8.57
N LEU A 112 15.69 -3.36 -7.73
CA LEU A 112 16.74 -3.90 -6.87
C LEU A 112 17.91 -4.46 -7.70
N TYR A 113 17.60 -5.26 -8.72
CA TYR A 113 18.60 -5.77 -9.66
C TYR A 113 19.39 -4.62 -10.31
N GLY A 114 18.71 -3.60 -10.82
CA GLY A 114 19.37 -2.44 -11.41
C GLY A 114 20.28 -1.69 -10.44
N MET A 115 19.86 -1.50 -9.17
CA MET A 115 20.69 -0.83 -8.17
C MET A 115 21.94 -1.64 -7.79
N VAL A 116 21.81 -2.96 -7.69
CA VAL A 116 22.93 -3.84 -7.30
C VAL A 116 23.89 -4.05 -8.46
N GLU A 117 23.38 -4.44 -9.63
CA GLU A 117 24.22 -4.87 -10.75
C GLU A 117 24.74 -3.71 -11.60
N TRP A 118 23.92 -2.69 -11.84
CA TRP A 118 24.33 -1.59 -12.74
C TRP A 118 25.01 -0.44 -12.00
N ILE A 119 24.57 -0.15 -10.78
CA ILE A 119 25.11 0.96 -9.98
C ILE A 119 26.17 0.46 -8.98
N GLY A 120 26.14 -0.82 -8.60
CA GLY A 120 27.09 -1.40 -7.64
C GLY A 120 26.79 -1.05 -6.18
N PHE A 121 25.55 -0.66 -5.85
CA PHE A 121 25.18 -0.37 -4.46
C PHE A 121 25.04 -1.65 -3.64
N HIS A 122 25.35 -1.56 -2.34
CA HIS A 122 25.17 -2.66 -1.40
C HIS A 122 23.71 -3.13 -1.35
N TYR A 123 23.47 -4.45 -1.42
CA TYR A 123 22.13 -5.00 -1.61
C TYR A 123 21.13 -4.60 -0.51
N MET A 124 21.56 -4.47 0.74
CA MET A 124 20.67 -4.07 1.84
C MET A 124 20.21 -2.62 1.72
N THR A 125 21.09 -1.70 1.33
CA THR A 125 20.71 -0.28 1.19
C THR A 125 19.81 -0.09 -0.04
N SER A 126 20.12 -0.77 -1.14
CA SER A 126 19.26 -0.87 -2.31
C SER A 126 17.88 -1.43 -1.95
N ALA A 127 17.82 -2.55 -1.22
CA ALA A 127 16.56 -3.17 -0.81
C ALA A 127 15.67 -2.23 0.00
N ILE A 128 16.23 -1.50 0.96
CA ILE A 128 15.47 -0.55 1.78
C ILE A 128 14.96 0.62 0.91
N LEU A 129 15.82 1.22 0.08
CA LEU A 129 15.44 2.34 -0.77
C LEU A 129 14.36 1.96 -1.78
N VAL A 130 14.53 0.83 -2.47
CA VAL A 130 13.55 0.31 -3.43
C VAL A 130 12.25 -0.09 -2.74
N GLN A 131 12.32 -0.67 -1.54
CA GLN A 131 11.11 -1.01 -0.77
C GLN A 131 10.29 0.24 -0.42
N VAL A 132 10.93 1.33 0.00
CA VAL A 132 10.25 2.60 0.27
C VAL A 132 9.64 3.17 -1.01
N LEU A 133 10.39 3.19 -2.11
CA LEU A 133 9.90 3.71 -3.39
C LEU A 133 8.69 2.91 -3.91
N THR A 134 8.77 1.59 -3.90
CA THR A 134 7.69 0.71 -4.34
C THR A 134 6.47 0.74 -3.41
N ALA A 135 6.66 0.98 -2.10
CA ALA A 135 5.56 1.22 -1.18
C ALA A 135 4.79 2.51 -1.53
N VAL A 136 5.48 3.58 -1.93
CA VAL A 136 4.85 4.81 -2.42
C VAL A 136 4.04 4.54 -3.69
N VAL A 137 4.63 3.84 -4.67
CA VAL A 137 3.94 3.44 -5.91
C VAL A 137 2.70 2.59 -5.59
N GLY A 138 2.83 1.60 -4.69
CA GLY A 138 1.72 0.76 -4.25
C GLY A 138 0.60 1.53 -3.58
N TYR A 139 0.93 2.51 -2.74
CA TYR A 139 -0.07 3.39 -2.13
C TYR A 139 -0.81 4.25 -3.18
N ILE A 140 -0.10 4.76 -4.19
CA ILE A 140 -0.72 5.53 -5.28
C ILE A 140 -1.66 4.64 -6.10
N ILE A 141 -1.26 3.42 -6.44
CA ILE A 141 -2.11 2.43 -7.13
C ILE A 141 -3.35 2.13 -6.28
N ALA A 142 -3.17 1.91 -4.97
CA ALA A 142 -4.26 1.69 -4.05
C ALA A 142 -5.25 2.87 -4.07
N LEU A 143 -4.75 4.10 -3.96
CA LEU A 143 -5.58 5.31 -3.97
C LEU A 143 -6.35 5.53 -5.27
N LYS A 144 -5.66 5.38 -6.42
CA LYS A 144 -6.19 5.78 -7.73
C LYS A 144 -6.99 4.68 -8.42
N TRP A 145 -6.68 3.41 -8.17
CA TRP A 145 -7.26 2.29 -8.91
C TRP A 145 -8.10 1.36 -8.03
N ILE A 146 -7.54 0.88 -6.92
CA ILE A 146 -8.22 -0.10 -6.06
C ILE A 146 -9.38 0.56 -5.30
N TRP A 147 -9.09 1.67 -4.62
CA TRP A 147 -10.01 2.40 -3.76
C TRP A 147 -10.54 3.66 -4.42
N ARG A 148 -10.63 3.69 -5.75
CA ARG A 148 -11.09 4.86 -6.49
C ARG A 148 -12.50 5.25 -6.06
N LYS A 149 -12.68 6.51 -5.62
CA LYS A 149 -14.02 7.05 -5.33
C LYS A 149 -14.81 7.10 -6.63
N ARG A 150 -15.97 6.43 -6.69
CA ARG A 150 -16.88 6.56 -7.82
C ARG A 150 -17.35 8.02 -7.80
N LYS A 151 -17.33 8.69 -8.96
CA LYS A 151 -18.03 9.98 -9.07
C LYS A 151 -19.50 9.67 -8.83
N ASP A 152 -20.07 10.27 -7.81
CA ASP A 152 -21.49 10.22 -7.53
C ASP A 152 -22.18 10.65 -8.83
N LYS A 153 -23.06 9.81 -9.40
CA LYS A 153 -23.96 10.31 -10.44
C LYS A 153 -24.80 11.36 -9.71
N CYS A 154 -24.65 12.64 -10.04
CA CYS A 154 -25.57 13.65 -9.56
C CYS A 154 -26.98 13.10 -9.76
N SER A 155 -27.74 13.01 -8.67
CA SER A 155 -29.19 12.97 -8.72
C SER A 155 -29.64 14.15 -9.56
N LEU A 156 -30.06 13.84 -10.79
CA LEU A 156 -30.83 14.74 -11.65
C LEU A 156 -32.17 15.04 -10.97
#